data_AF-A0A8J4WW80-F1
#
_entry.id   AF-A0A8J4WW80-F1
#
_cell.length_a   1.000
_cell.length_b   1.000
_cell.length_c   1.000
_cell.angle_alpha   90.00
_cell.angle_beta   90.00
_cell.angle_gamma   90.00
#
_symmetry.space_group_name_H-M   'P 1'
#
loop_
_entity.id
_entity.type
_entity.pdbx_description
1 polymer ?
#
loop_
_entity_poly.entity_id
_entity_poly.type
_entity_poly.pdbx_seq_one_letter_code
_entity_poly.pdbx_strand_id
1 'polypeptide(L)'
;MTDKLLVVSYGDLAWLHYHMGHFAECESYLNKLNEIKEKYPSVPYAEVLGEKGWTFLKFSRKYYDMAKVCFTKALKLDPDDSEWNAGLAIVLHRTEPTFQNTPNSNAIDQLRRAIDTNPADDVLKVSLAI
;
A
#
# COMPACT_ATOMS: atom_id res chain seq x y z
N MET A 1 5.33 -7.26 13.57
CA MET A 1 5.78 -6.64 12.31
C MET A 1 6.42 -7.73 11.48
N THR A 2 5.89 -8.04 10.30
CA THR A 2 6.38 -9.14 9.47
C THR A 2 7.63 -8.69 8.72
N ASP A 3 8.68 -9.53 8.65
CA ASP A 3 9.96 -9.20 7.99
C ASP A 3 9.79 -8.68 6.55
N LYS A 4 8.70 -9.06 5.87
CA LYS A 4 8.38 -8.58 4.52
C LYS A 4 8.24 -7.06 4.42
N LEU A 5 7.75 -6.37 5.46
CA LEU A 5 7.61 -4.91 5.44
C LEU A 5 8.97 -4.20 5.37
N LEU A 6 10.04 -4.84 5.85
CA LEU A 6 11.39 -4.29 5.83
C LEU A 6 11.96 -4.19 4.40
N VAL A 7 11.35 -4.85 3.41
CA VAL A 7 11.79 -4.77 2.01
C VAL A 7 11.77 -3.33 1.49
N VAL A 8 10.80 -2.53 1.94
CA VAL A 8 10.68 -1.12 1.53
C VAL A 8 11.80 -0.31 2.17
N SER A 9 11.91 -0.37 3.51
CA SER A 9 12.92 0.39 4.24
C SER A 9 14.36 0.01 3.88
N TYR A 10 14.67 -1.27 3.70
CA TYR A 10 16.01 -1.68 3.27
C TYR A 10 16.29 -1.29 1.82
N GLY A 11 15.28 -1.32 0.94
CA GLY A 11 15.39 -0.80 -0.42
C GLY A 11 15.75 0.70 -0.43
N ASP A 12 15.01 1.48 0.34
CA ASP A 12 15.21 2.93 0.45
C ASP A 12 16.57 3.28 1.07
N LEU A 13 16.97 2.56 2.13
CA LEU A 13 18.27 2.73 2.78
C LEU A 13 19.42 2.36 1.85
N ALA A 14 19.33 1.24 1.13
CA ALA A 14 20.33 0.85 0.15
C ALA A 14 20.50 1.94 -0.93
N TRP A 15 19.39 2.44 -1.47
CA TRP A 15 19.40 3.50 -2.48
C TRP A 15 19.99 4.80 -1.94
N LEU A 16 19.60 5.21 -0.74
CA LEU A 16 20.13 6.42 -0.09
C LEU A 16 21.65 6.33 0.12
N HIS A 17 22.12 5.23 0.71
CA HIS A 17 23.55 5.03 1.00
C HIS A 17 24.38 4.96 -0.28
N TYR A 18 23.86 4.38 -1.36
CA TYR A 18 24.51 4.41 -2.68
C TYR A 18 24.77 5.84 -3.15
N HIS A 19 23.76 6.71 -3.10
CA HIS A 19 23.89 8.11 -3.55
C HIS A 19 24.75 8.97 -2.61
N MET A 20 24.94 8.56 -1.37
CA MET A 20 25.87 9.19 -0.42
C MET A 20 27.32 8.71 -0.57
N GLY A 21 27.58 7.70 -1.41
CA GLY A 21 28.91 7.06 -1.53
C GLY A 21 29.26 6.10 -0.39
N HIS A 22 28.29 5.76 0.46
CA HIS A 22 28.43 4.83 1.58
C HIS A 22 28.21 3.38 1.11
N PHE A 23 29.15 2.87 0.31
CA PHE A 23 28.96 1.60 -0.39
C PHE A 23 28.89 0.37 0.52
N ALA A 24 29.62 0.35 1.63
CA ALA A 24 29.60 -0.77 2.58
C ALA A 24 28.22 -0.90 3.25
N GLU A 25 27.61 0.22 3.65
CA GLU A 25 26.26 0.25 4.19
C GLU A 25 25.21 -0.13 3.15
N CYS A 26 25.36 0.37 1.91
CA CYS A 26 24.50 -0.04 0.79
C CYS A 26 24.52 -1.56 0.61
N GLU A 27 25.70 -2.17 0.54
CA GLU A 27 25.86 -3.61 0.40
C GLU A 27 25.24 -4.39 1.58
N SER A 28 25.40 -3.88 2.81
CA SER A 28 24.77 -4.46 4.01
C SER A 28 23.24 -4.52 3.90
N TYR A 29 22.59 -3.46 3.41
CA TYR A 29 21.14 -3.45 3.21
C TYR A 29 20.70 -4.33 2.03
N LEU A 30 21.49 -4.38 0.94
CA LEU A 30 21.23 -5.30 -0.18
C LEU A 30 21.29 -6.77 0.27
N ASN A 31 22.22 -7.12 1.16
CA ASN A 31 22.30 -8.48 1.72
C ASN A 31 21.04 -8.83 2.52
N LYS A 32 20.53 -7.91 3.34
CA LYS A 32 19.24 -8.11 4.06
C LYS A 32 18.06 -8.28 3.10
N LEU A 33 18.05 -7.58 1.97
CA LEU A 33 17.03 -7.78 0.93
C LEU A 33 17.14 -9.17 0.28
N ASN A 34 18.35 -9.69 0.09
CA ASN A 34 18.55 -11.05 -0.40
C ASN A 34 18.01 -12.09 0.58
N GLU A 35 18.24 -11.93 1.88
CA GLU A 35 17.68 -12.80 2.92
C GLU A 35 16.14 -12.81 2.89
N ILE A 36 15.52 -11.62 2.76
CA ILE A 36 14.05 -11.51 2.61
C ILE A 36 13.58 -12.24 1.34
N LYS A 37 14.31 -12.10 0.23
CA LYS A 37 13.98 -12.75 -1.05
C LYS A 37 14.10 -14.26 -0.99
N GLU A 38 15.09 -14.81 -0.29
CA GLU A 38 15.21 -16.25 -0.08
C GLU A 38 14.05 -16.78 0.77
N LYS A 39 13.66 -16.04 1.81
CA LYS A 39 12.53 -16.40 2.69
C LYS A 39 11.18 -16.26 1.99
N TYR A 40 11.04 -15.28 1.09
CA TYR A 40 9.80 -14.93 0.40
C TYR A 40 10.06 -14.69 -1.10
N PRO A 41 10.19 -15.73 -1.93
CA PRO A 41 10.60 -15.60 -3.33
C PRO A 41 9.53 -14.99 -4.27
N SER A 42 8.41 -14.49 -3.73
CA SER A 42 7.29 -13.96 -4.50
C SER A 42 7.47 -12.45 -4.75
N VAL A 43 8.00 -12.11 -5.93
CA VAL A 43 8.11 -10.73 -6.42
C VAL A 43 7.08 -10.46 -7.53
N PRO A 44 6.50 -9.24 -7.61
CA PRO A 44 6.68 -8.12 -6.69
C PRO A 44 6.04 -8.37 -5.32
N TYR A 45 6.56 -7.73 -4.27
CA TYR A 45 6.00 -7.80 -2.92
C TYR A 45 4.77 -6.90 -2.78
N ALA A 46 3.75 -7.35 -2.04
CA ALA A 46 2.56 -6.56 -1.76
C ALA A 46 2.92 -5.26 -1.03
N GLU A 47 3.91 -5.34 -0.13
CA GLU A 47 4.45 -4.25 0.67
C GLU A 47 5.02 -3.12 -0.19
N VAL A 48 5.81 -3.45 -1.22
CA VAL A 48 6.36 -2.45 -2.14
C VAL A 48 5.25 -1.79 -2.95
N LEU A 49 4.27 -2.58 -3.42
CA LEU A 49 3.15 -2.06 -4.20
C LEU A 49 2.24 -1.15 -3.36
N GLY A 50 1.96 -1.57 -2.13
CA GLY A 50 1.12 -0.87 -1.19
C GLY A 50 1.71 0.45 -0.72
N GLU A 51 2.98 0.47 -0.30
CA GLU A 51 3.68 1.71 0.08
C GLU A 51 3.80 2.69 -1.10
N LYS A 52 4.01 2.18 -2.32
CA LYS A 52 3.93 2.99 -3.53
C LYS A 52 2.53 3.58 -3.74
N GLY A 53 1.49 2.81 -3.43
CA GLY A 53 0.09 3.27 -3.45
C GLY A 53 -0.14 4.44 -2.49
N TRP A 54 0.33 4.31 -1.25
CA TRP A 54 0.26 5.39 -0.26
C TRP A 54 1.02 6.63 -0.67
N THR A 55 2.21 6.46 -1.24
CA THR A 55 3.01 7.57 -1.74
C THR A 55 2.23 8.36 -2.79
N PHE A 56 1.64 7.70 -3.79
CA PHE A 56 0.81 8.36 -4.78
C PHE A 56 -0.44 9.03 -4.17
N LEU A 57 -1.12 8.34 -3.25
CA LEU A 57 -2.34 8.84 -2.61
C LEU A 57 -2.07 10.09 -1.76
N LYS A 58 -0.94 10.14 -1.05
CA LYS A 58 -0.56 11.26 -0.17
C LYS A 58 0.04 12.42 -0.94
N PHE A 59 0.73 12.17 -2.06
CA PHE A 59 1.46 13.21 -2.78
C PHE A 59 0.56 14.19 -3.53
N SER A 60 -0.41 13.72 -4.34
CA SER A 60 -1.30 14.61 -5.09
C SER A 60 -2.50 13.89 -5.70
N ARG A 61 -3.64 14.60 -5.84
CA ARG A 61 -4.85 14.11 -6.53
C ARG A 61 -4.57 13.60 -7.95
N LYS A 62 -3.59 14.19 -8.64
CA LYS A 62 -3.21 13.78 -10.01
C LYS A 62 -2.70 12.33 -10.10
N TYR A 63 -2.36 11.71 -8.97
CA TYR A 63 -1.83 10.34 -8.92
C TYR A 63 -2.81 9.33 -8.33
N TYR A 64 -4.08 9.69 -8.10
CA TYR A 64 -5.05 8.77 -7.50
C TYR A 64 -5.29 7.52 -8.35
N ASP A 65 -5.34 7.63 -9.67
CA ASP A 65 -5.45 6.44 -10.54
C ASP A 65 -4.25 5.50 -10.38
N MET A 66 -3.05 6.04 -10.21
CA MET A 66 -1.85 5.25 -9.97
C MET A 66 -1.88 4.59 -8.58
N ALA A 67 -2.36 5.30 -7.55
CA ALA A 67 -2.57 4.74 -6.22
C ALA A 67 -3.57 3.57 -6.26
N LYS A 68 -4.70 3.75 -6.95
CA LYS A 68 -5.70 2.69 -7.16
C LYS A 68 -5.10 1.45 -7.81
N VAL A 69 -4.30 1.62 -8.86
CA VAL A 69 -3.62 0.50 -9.54
C VAL A 69 -2.65 -0.21 -8.58
N CYS A 70 -1.90 0.55 -7.77
CA CYS A 70 -0.97 0.01 -6.79
C CYS A 70 -1.67 -0.85 -5.72
N PHE A 71 -2.69 -0.32 -5.04
CA PHE A 71 -3.43 -1.08 -4.02
C PHE A 71 -4.15 -2.28 -4.62
N THR A 72 -4.75 -2.15 -5.81
CA THR A 72 -5.38 -3.27 -6.51
C THR A 72 -4.37 -4.39 -6.80
N LYS A 73 -3.14 -4.07 -7.17
CA LYS A 73 -2.09 -5.08 -7.39
C LYS A 73 -1.60 -5.68 -6.08
N ALA A 74 -1.46 -4.89 -5.02
CA ALA A 74 -1.09 -5.39 -3.70
C ALA A 74 -2.13 -6.41 -3.19
N LEU A 75 -3.42 -6.08 -3.29
CA LEU A 75 -4.53 -6.94 -2.88
C LEU A 75 -4.70 -8.21 -3.72
N LYS A 76 -4.16 -8.26 -4.95
CA LYS A 76 -4.08 -9.53 -5.71
C LYS A 76 -3.09 -10.52 -5.09
N LEU A 77 -2.10 -10.02 -4.35
CA LEU A 77 -1.08 -10.83 -3.69
C LEU A 77 -1.44 -11.10 -2.23
N ASP A 78 -2.06 -10.13 -1.56
CA ASP A 78 -2.55 -10.25 -0.18
C ASP A 78 -3.96 -9.65 -0.04
N PRO A 79 -5.02 -10.42 -0.33
CA PRO A 79 -6.40 -9.91 -0.37
C PRO A 79 -6.95 -9.42 0.97
N ASP A 80 -6.41 -9.91 2.07
CA ASP A 80 -6.94 -9.69 3.42
C ASP A 80 -6.14 -8.64 4.20
N ASP A 81 -5.08 -8.08 3.61
CA ASP A 81 -4.28 -7.04 4.23
C ASP A 81 -5.11 -5.77 4.48
N SER A 82 -5.20 -5.37 5.75
CA SER A 82 -6.00 -4.23 6.16
C SER A 82 -5.52 -2.90 5.58
N GLU A 83 -4.21 -2.71 5.44
CA GLU A 83 -3.61 -1.45 5.02
C GLU A 83 -3.89 -1.19 3.53
N TRP A 84 -3.76 -2.24 2.69
CA TRP A 84 -4.05 -2.11 1.26
C TRP A 84 -5.55 -1.99 0.98
N ASN A 85 -6.39 -2.69 1.77
CA ASN A 85 -7.84 -2.54 1.68
C ASN A 85 -8.26 -1.11 2.05
N ALA A 86 -7.69 -0.53 3.12
CA ALA A 86 -7.91 0.86 3.52
C ALA A 86 -7.47 1.85 2.44
N GLY A 87 -6.25 1.68 1.91
CA GLY A 87 -5.73 2.51 0.82
C GLY A 87 -6.61 2.49 -0.42
N LEU A 88 -7.10 1.32 -0.83
CA LEU A 88 -8.03 1.19 -1.96
C LEU A 88 -9.38 1.84 -1.67
N ALA A 89 -9.93 1.66 -0.47
CA ALA A 89 -11.18 2.27 -0.06
C ALA A 89 -11.11 3.81 -0.12
N ILE A 90 -10.05 4.40 0.43
CA ILE A 90 -9.84 5.85 0.45
C ILE A 90 -9.70 6.41 -0.96
N VAL A 91 -8.91 5.77 -1.83
CA VAL A 91 -8.73 6.30 -3.19
C VAL A 91 -9.99 6.17 -4.03
N LEU A 92 -10.76 5.09 -3.86
CA LEU A 92 -12.07 4.94 -4.51
C LEU A 92 -13.03 6.03 -4.03
N HIS A 93 -13.17 6.22 -2.71
CA HIS A 93 -14.03 7.24 -2.14
C HIS A 93 -13.66 8.65 -2.64
N ARG A 94 -12.37 8.96 -2.81
CA ARG A 94 -11.91 10.26 -3.31
C ARG A 94 -12.03 10.46 -4.83
N THR A 95 -12.19 9.38 -5.60
CA THR A 95 -12.28 9.43 -7.07
C THR A 95 -13.68 9.15 -7.60
N GLU A 96 -14.56 8.57 -6.78
CA GLU A 96 -15.95 8.38 -7.15
C GLU A 96 -16.67 9.72 -7.36
N PRO A 97 -17.46 9.86 -8.42
CA PRO A 97 -18.25 11.06 -8.64
C PRO A 97 -19.25 11.22 -7.50
N THR A 98 -19.24 12.39 -6.84
CA THR A 98 -20.10 12.78 -5.69
C THR A 98 -21.62 12.68 -5.93
N PHE A 99 -22.08 12.30 -7.12
CA PHE A 99 -23.49 12.36 -7.52
C PHE A 99 -24.18 11.00 -7.71
N GLN A 100 -23.58 9.92 -7.23
CA GLN A 100 -24.22 8.61 -7.29
C GLN A 100 -24.24 7.98 -5.90
N ASN A 101 -25.32 8.27 -5.16
CA ASN A 101 -25.91 7.35 -4.18
C ASN A 101 -26.38 6.09 -4.93
N THR A 102 -25.46 5.38 -5.57
CA THR A 102 -25.75 4.13 -6.23
C THR A 102 -25.63 3.02 -5.19
N PRO A 103 -26.59 2.10 -5.13
CA PRO A 103 -26.52 0.92 -4.26
C PRO A 103 -25.27 0.04 -4.49
N ASN A 104 -24.52 0.29 -5.57
CA ASN A 104 -23.35 -0.48 -6.04
C ASN A 104 -22.10 0.41 -6.18
N SER A 105 -21.84 1.29 -5.20
CA SER A 105 -20.58 2.06 -5.16
C SER A 105 -19.43 1.11 -4.80
N ASN A 106 -18.40 1.07 -5.66
CA ASN A 106 -17.20 0.27 -5.40
C ASN A 106 -16.46 0.80 -4.17
N ALA A 107 -16.52 2.10 -3.89
CA ALA A 107 -15.95 2.69 -2.69
C ALA A 107 -16.67 2.20 -1.43
N ILE A 108 -18.00 2.15 -1.40
CA ILE A 108 -18.78 1.66 -0.26
C ILE A 108 -18.46 0.18 0.01
N ASP A 109 -18.46 -0.66 -1.03
CA ASP A 109 -18.15 -2.08 -0.88
C ASP A 109 -16.72 -2.29 -0.37
N GLN A 110 -15.76 -1.52 -0.89
CA GLN A 110 -14.38 -1.61 -0.45
C GLN A 110 -14.16 -1.03 0.95
N LEU A 111 -14.90 0.03 1.34
CA LEU A 111 -14.89 0.57 2.70
C LEU A 111 -15.39 -0.46 3.71
N ARG A 112 -16.48 -1.17 3.39
CA ARG A 112 -16.98 -2.28 4.23
C ARG A 112 -15.92 -3.37 4.36
N ARG A 113 -15.31 -3.78 3.25
CA ARG A 113 -14.23 -4.77 3.28
C ARG A 113 -13.05 -4.34 4.15
N ALA A 114 -12.65 -3.07 4.07
CA ALA A 114 -11.54 -2.54 4.87
C ALA A 114 -11.88 -2.46 6.36
N ILE A 115 -13.14 -2.16 6.72
CA ILE A 115 -13.60 -2.21 8.11
C ILE A 115 -13.66 -3.65 8.62
N ASP A 116 -14.05 -4.61 7.78
CA ASP A 116 -14.06 -6.03 8.17
C ASP A 116 -12.65 -6.56 8.47
N THR A 117 -11.63 -6.11 7.71
CA THR A 117 -10.23 -6.50 7.95
C THR A 117 -9.58 -5.72 9.09
N ASN A 118 -10.04 -4.50 9.39
CA ASN A 118 -9.62 -3.72 10.56
C ASN A 118 -10.79 -2.96 11.22
N PRO A 119 -11.55 -3.61 12.12
CA PRO A 119 -12.71 -3.00 12.76
C PRO A 119 -12.39 -1.82 13.71
N ALA A 120 -11.13 -1.63 14.06
CA ALA A 120 -10.68 -0.55 14.93
C ALA A 120 -10.42 0.77 14.19
N ASP A 121 -10.45 0.77 12.86
CA ASP A 121 -10.21 1.98 12.06
C ASP A 121 -11.44 2.90 12.04
N ASP A 122 -11.45 3.89 12.93
CA ASP A 122 -12.54 4.87 13.02
C ASP A 122 -12.56 5.86 11.83
N VAL A 123 -11.43 6.07 11.15
CA VAL A 123 -11.38 6.95 9.96
C VAL A 123 -12.18 6.34 8.82
N LEU A 124 -12.07 5.02 8.62
CA LEU A 124 -12.85 4.31 7.61
C LEU A 124 -14.34 4.30 7.94
N LYS A 125 -14.71 4.14 9.21
CA LYS A 125 -16.12 4.22 9.64
C LYS A 125 -16.73 5.60 9.38
N VAL A 126 -15.99 6.67 9.67
CA VAL A 126 -16.43 8.04 9.36
C VAL A 126 -16.59 8.24 7.86
N SER A 127 -15.67 7.69 7.06
CA SER A 127 -15.71 7.79 5.60
C SER A 127 -16.88 7.00 4.97
N LEU A 128 -17.39 5.98 5.65
CA LEU A 128 -18.59 5.23 5.25
C LEU A 128 -19.90 5.95 5.65
N ALA A 129 -19.87 6.82 6.66
CA ALA A 129 -21.04 7.50 7.21
C ALA A 129 -21.40 8.82 6.51
N ILE A 130 -20.54 9.32 5.62
CA ILE A 130 -20.67 10.58 4.87
C ILE A 130 -20.88 10.26 3.40
#